data_AF-A0A930SL93-F1
#
_entry.id   AF-A0A930SL93-F1
#
_cell.length_a   1.000
_cell.length_b   1.000
_cell.length_c   1.000
_cell.angle_alpha   90.00
_cell.angle_beta   90.00
_cell.angle_gamma   90.00
#
_symmetry.space_group_name_H-M   'P 1'
#
loop_
_entity.id
_entity.type
_entity.pdbx_description
1 polymer ?
#
loop_
_entity_poly.entity_id
_entity_poly.type
_entity_poly.pdbx_seq_one_letter_code
_entity_poly.pdbx_strand_id
1 'polypeptide(L)'
;MPRINQRSLTQILEKLSITRLSQYLLLFLLGWSIVQVLTYFQTVLTIFIFSAILAFLLNYPVRWLSNYLPRSVAVVTVFLSGMVVLIGLFLTLGSAILSQGQQLILQSPELVNSLLPLFDRLNRVLSDLNLQINVEELVSELRSQIFLGIDFGLSIIQGTISNFVDLILVVVVTFFMLLDGQPI
;
A
#
# COMPACT_ATOMS: atom_id res chain seq x y z
N MET A 1 -27.81 7.18 64.64
CA MET A 1 -26.97 6.66 63.54
C MET A 1 -27.90 6.23 62.40
N PRO A 2 -27.94 6.95 61.26
CA PRO A 2 -28.86 6.63 60.15
C PRO A 2 -28.35 5.44 59.34
N ARG A 3 -29.19 4.41 59.13
CA ARG A 3 -28.90 3.24 58.29
C ARG A 3 -28.97 3.66 56.82
N ILE A 4 -27.81 3.85 56.19
CA ILE A 4 -27.71 4.14 54.76
C ILE A 4 -28.20 2.90 53.98
N ASN A 5 -29.22 3.10 53.15
CA ASN A 5 -29.95 2.07 52.42
C ASN A 5 -29.06 1.45 51.33
N GLN A 6 -28.57 0.22 51.53
CA GLN A 6 -27.64 -0.42 50.59
C GLN A 6 -28.19 -0.59 49.16
N ARG A 7 -29.52 -0.68 49.00
CA ARG A 7 -30.16 -0.79 47.69
C ARG A 7 -30.03 0.46 46.82
N SER A 8 -29.94 1.66 47.41
CA SER A 8 -29.77 2.89 46.61
C SER A 8 -28.34 3.04 46.11
N LEU A 9 -27.35 2.53 46.86
CA LEU A 9 -25.94 2.57 46.46
C LEU A 9 -25.68 1.67 45.25
N THR A 10 -26.23 0.45 45.23
CA THR A 10 -26.07 -0.47 44.10
C THR A 10 -26.72 0.06 42.82
N GLN A 11 -27.91 0.67 42.92
CA GLN A 11 -28.58 1.30 41.79
C GLN A 11 -27.80 2.48 41.20
N ILE A 12 -27.17 3.29 42.06
CA ILE A 12 -26.33 4.40 41.60
C ILE A 12 -25.06 3.88 40.92
N LEU A 13 -24.44 2.83 41.47
CA LEU A 13 -23.25 2.21 40.89
C LEU A 13 -23.52 1.54 39.54
N GLU A 14 -24.65 0.83 39.39
CA GLU A 14 -25.08 0.26 38.11
C GLU A 14 -25.43 1.33 37.06
N LYS A 15 -26.13 2.39 37.47
CA LYS A 15 -26.45 3.50 36.55
C LYS A 15 -25.18 4.21 36.08
N LEU A 16 -24.20 4.39 36.96
CA LEU A 16 -22.90 4.98 36.62
C LEU A 16 -22.08 4.08 35.71
N SER A 17 -22.07 2.76 35.93
CA SER A 17 -21.30 1.83 35.11
C SER A 17 -21.88 1.72 33.69
N ILE A 18 -23.20 1.60 33.54
CA ILE A 18 -23.88 1.52 32.25
C ILE A 18 -23.68 2.82 31.45
N THR A 19 -23.79 3.98 32.10
CA THR A 19 -23.61 5.28 31.43
C THR A 19 -22.17 5.46 30.95
N ARG A 20 -21.17 5.13 31.79
CA ARG A 20 -19.75 5.20 31.38
C ARG A 20 -19.43 4.22 30.26
N LEU A 21 -19.93 2.98 30.32
CA LEU A 21 -19.75 2.01 29.23
C LEU A 21 -20.32 2.54 27.92
N SER A 22 -21.52 3.13 27.93
CA SER A 22 -22.11 3.72 26.72
C SER A 22 -21.28 4.87 26.14
N GLN A 23 -20.64 5.68 27.00
CA GLN A 23 -19.76 6.76 26.56
C GLN A 23 -18.46 6.23 25.96
N TYR A 24 -17.83 5.21 26.56
CA TYR A 24 -16.65 4.57 25.96
C TYR A 24 -16.99 3.87 24.65
N LEU A 25 -18.16 3.24 24.55
CA LEU A 25 -18.63 2.61 23.32
C LEU A 25 -18.91 3.65 22.22
N LEU A 26 -19.53 4.78 22.58
CA LEU A 26 -19.73 5.91 21.67
C LEU A 26 -18.40 6.51 21.23
N LEU A 27 -17.45 6.75 22.13
CA LEU A 27 -16.12 7.25 21.77
C LEU A 27 -15.36 6.27 20.86
N PHE A 28 -15.48 4.97 21.11
CA PHE A 28 -14.92 3.93 20.25
C PHE A 28 -15.57 3.94 18.87
N LEU A 29 -16.89 4.05 18.79
CA LEU A 29 -17.64 4.19 17.54
C LEU A 29 -17.30 5.48 16.78
N LEU A 30 -17.17 6.62 17.49
CA LEU A 30 -16.73 7.87 16.88
C LEU A 30 -15.30 7.75 16.36
N GLY A 31 -14.38 7.18 17.15
CA GLY A 31 -13.01 6.94 16.73
C GLY A 31 -12.93 6.03 15.51
N TRP A 32 -13.71 4.95 15.49
CA TRP A 32 -13.83 4.04 14.36
C TRP A 32 -14.40 4.73 13.11
N SER A 33 -15.44 5.56 13.27
CA SER A 33 -15.99 6.37 12.18
C SER A 33 -14.98 7.39 11.65
N ILE A 34 -14.20 8.03 12.52
CA ILE A 34 -13.15 8.96 12.10
C ILE A 34 -12.10 8.22 11.28
N VAL A 35 -11.66 7.04 11.72
CA VAL A 35 -10.73 6.20 10.95
C VAL A 35 -11.34 5.84 9.60
N GLN A 36 -12.61 5.42 9.53
CA GLN A 36 -13.29 5.12 8.27
C GLN A 36 -13.30 6.31 7.30
N VAL A 37 -13.64 7.51 7.79
CA VAL A 37 -13.61 8.74 7.00
C VAL A 37 -12.19 9.05 6.54
N LEU A 38 -11.19 8.87 7.41
CA LEU A 38 -9.79 9.14 7.07
C LEU A 38 -9.26 8.15 6.01
N THR A 39 -9.63 6.87 6.11
CA THR A 39 -9.31 5.85 5.10
C THR A 39 -9.99 6.17 3.78
N TYR A 40 -11.23 6.68 3.78
CA TYR A 40 -11.92 7.11 2.57
C TYR A 40 -11.20 8.27 1.87
N PHE A 41 -10.71 9.26 2.63
CA PHE A 41 -9.95 10.39 2.09
C PHE A 41 -8.44 10.13 1.98
N GLN A 42 -7.97 8.92 2.30
CA GLN A 42 -6.55 8.58 2.36
C GLN A 42 -5.86 8.87 1.03
N THR A 43 -6.45 8.45 -0.09
CA THR A 43 -5.87 8.67 -1.42
C THR A 43 -5.75 10.15 -1.73
N VAL A 44 -6.80 10.94 -1.48
CA VAL A 44 -6.81 12.40 -1.74
C VAL A 44 -5.78 13.13 -0.87
N LEU A 45 -5.72 12.81 0.43
CA LEU A 45 -4.74 13.40 1.35
C LEU A 45 -3.31 13.02 0.97
N THR A 46 -3.09 11.76 0.58
CA THR A 46 -1.78 11.28 0.10
C THR A 46 -1.37 12.07 -1.12
N ILE A 47 -2.25 12.21 -2.11
CA ILE A 47 -1.98 12.99 -3.32
C ILE A 47 -1.58 14.42 -2.95
N PHE A 48 -2.33 15.08 -2.07
CA PHE A 48 -2.08 16.47 -1.67
C PHE A 48 -0.76 16.64 -0.90
N ILE A 49 -0.46 15.76 0.06
CA ILE A 49 0.78 15.81 0.85
C ILE A 49 2.00 15.57 -0.02
N PHE A 50 1.97 14.51 -0.85
CA PHE A 50 3.05 14.25 -1.80
C PHE A 50 3.22 15.42 -2.76
N SER A 51 2.10 16.00 -3.23
CA SER A 51 2.15 17.13 -4.14
C SER A 51 2.81 18.35 -3.52
N ALA A 52 2.49 18.64 -2.25
CA ALA A 52 3.06 19.75 -1.49
C ALA A 52 4.56 19.54 -1.22
N ILE A 53 4.97 18.32 -0.86
CA ILE A 53 6.39 17.97 -0.68
C ILE A 53 7.13 18.15 -2.01
N LEU A 54 6.59 17.62 -3.10
CA LEU A 54 7.20 17.74 -4.43
C LEU A 54 7.28 19.21 -4.86
N ALA A 55 6.21 19.98 -4.66
CA ALA A 55 6.17 21.41 -4.95
C ALA A 55 7.25 22.16 -4.16
N PHE A 56 7.38 21.88 -2.87
CA PHE A 56 8.41 22.48 -2.04
C PHE A 56 9.82 22.09 -2.52
N LEU A 57 10.01 20.82 -2.89
CA LEU A 57 11.28 20.30 -3.38
C LEU A 57 11.65 20.90 -4.76
N LEU A 58 10.66 21.16 -5.61
CA LEU A 58 10.83 21.81 -6.92
C LEU A 58 10.95 23.34 -6.82
N ASN A 59 10.43 23.97 -5.77
CA ASN A 59 10.58 25.42 -5.57
C ASN A 59 12.06 25.83 -5.43
N TYR A 60 12.88 24.98 -4.79
CA TYR A 60 14.32 25.20 -4.64
C TYR A 60 15.09 25.27 -5.99
N PRO A 61 15.00 24.27 -6.90
CA PRO A 61 15.61 24.35 -8.22
C PRO A 61 14.95 25.41 -9.13
N VAL A 62 13.64 25.65 -9.02
CA VAL A 62 12.96 26.74 -9.76
C VAL A 62 13.54 28.10 -9.41
N ARG A 63 13.80 28.37 -8.13
CA ARG A 63 14.38 29.65 -7.68
C ARG A 63 15.82 29.84 -8.18
N TRP A 64 16.58 28.75 -8.28
CA TRP A 64 17.93 28.76 -8.86
C TRP A 64 17.90 29.03 -10.37
N LEU A 65 16.94 28.43 -11.09
CA LEU A 65 16.80 28.60 -12.54
C LEU A 65 16.15 29.93 -12.93
N SER A 66 15.30 30.50 -12.07
CA SER A 66 14.67 31.82 -12.23
C SER A 66 15.67 32.98 -12.24
N ASN A 67 16.93 32.76 -11.84
CA ASN A 67 17.98 33.78 -11.96
C ASN A 67 18.49 33.95 -13.41
N TYR A 68 18.25 32.97 -14.29
CA TYR A 68 18.75 32.99 -15.67
C TYR A 68 17.63 33.12 -16.73
N LEU A 69 16.37 32.90 -16.37
CA LEU A 69 15.23 32.90 -17.31
C LEU A 69 13.97 33.56 -16.69
N PRO A 70 13.07 34.13 -17.52
CA PRO A 70 11.79 34.66 -17.07
C PRO A 70 10.97 33.56 -16.37
N ARG A 71 10.39 33.89 -15.20
CA ARG A 71 9.73 32.94 -14.27
C ARG A 71 8.81 31.91 -14.93
N SER A 72 7.98 32.32 -15.89
CA SER A 72 7.06 31.39 -16.57
C SER A 72 7.77 30.29 -17.36
N VAL A 73 8.89 30.60 -18.03
CA VAL A 73 9.67 29.61 -18.79
C VAL A 73 10.44 28.69 -17.86
N ALA A 74 10.97 29.22 -16.75
CA ALA A 74 11.64 28.43 -15.73
C ALA A 74 10.71 27.39 -15.07
N VAL A 75 9.49 27.78 -14.70
CA VAL A 75 8.50 26.87 -14.09
C VAL A 75 8.10 25.76 -15.06
N VAL A 76 7.77 26.09 -16.31
CA VAL A 76 7.39 25.08 -17.33
C VAL A 76 8.54 24.12 -17.61
N THR A 77 9.78 24.62 -17.68
CA THR A 77 10.97 23.79 -17.97
C THR A 77 11.27 22.83 -16.82
N VAL A 78 11.25 23.31 -15.57
CA VAL A 78 11.47 22.45 -14.40
C VAL A 78 10.34 21.41 -14.30
N PHE A 79 9.10 21.81 -14.55
CA PHE A 79 7.97 20.90 -14.55
C PHE A 79 8.11 19.79 -15.61
N LEU A 80 8.41 20.16 -16.87
CA LEU A 80 8.63 19.17 -17.93
C LEU A 80 9.77 18.22 -17.60
N SER A 81 10.88 18.74 -17.07
CA SER A 81 12.02 17.91 -16.68
C SER A 81 11.67 16.94 -15.55
N GLY A 82 10.87 17.40 -14.58
CA GLY A 82 10.36 16.56 -13.49
C GLY A 82 9.43 15.46 -14.00
N MET A 83 8.56 15.77 -14.97
CA MET A 83 7.73 14.77 -15.65
C MET A 83 8.58 13.72 -16.36
N VAL A 84 9.60 14.12 -17.11
CA VAL A 84 10.48 13.18 -17.83
C VAL A 84 11.19 12.26 -16.84
N VAL A 85 11.72 12.80 -15.74
CA VAL A 85 12.38 12.00 -14.70
C VAL A 85 11.39 11.03 -14.06
N LEU A 86 10.18 11.48 -13.70
CA LEU A 86 9.17 10.62 -13.08
C LEU A 86 8.68 9.51 -14.00
N ILE A 87 8.38 9.84 -15.26
CA ILE A 87 7.97 8.85 -16.26
C ILE A 87 9.12 7.86 -16.49
N GLY A 88 10.35 8.34 -16.63
CA GLY A 88 11.53 7.49 -16.78
C GLY A 88 11.72 6.53 -15.59
N LEU A 89 11.55 7.05 -14.37
CA LEU A 89 11.64 6.26 -13.14
C LEU A 89 10.53 5.21 -13.07
N PHE A 90 9.29 5.60 -13.42
CA PHE A 90 8.15 4.71 -13.44
C PHE A 90 8.28 3.59 -14.47
N LEU A 91 8.71 3.92 -15.69
CA LEU A 91 8.97 2.93 -16.74
C LEU A 91 10.11 1.99 -16.35
N THR A 92 11.16 2.52 -15.73
CA THR A 92 12.31 1.71 -15.27
C THR A 92 11.90 0.76 -14.16
N LEU A 93 11.22 1.26 -13.13
CA LEU A 93 10.75 0.45 -12.00
C LEU A 93 9.69 -0.56 -12.44
N GLY A 94 8.71 -0.13 -13.25
CA GLY A 94 7.69 -1.01 -13.80
C GLY A 94 8.30 -2.12 -14.64
N SER A 95 9.24 -1.81 -15.53
CA SER A 95 9.94 -2.81 -16.33
C SER A 95 10.81 -3.75 -15.49
N ALA A 96 11.48 -3.23 -14.46
CA ALA A 96 12.27 -4.03 -13.53
C ALA A 96 11.39 -5.02 -12.76
N ILE A 97 10.25 -4.57 -12.22
CA ILE A 97 9.30 -5.42 -11.50
C ILE A 97 8.70 -6.48 -12.44
N LEU A 98 8.32 -6.10 -13.66
CA LEU A 98 7.75 -7.03 -14.64
C LEU A 98 8.76 -8.08 -15.08
N SER A 99 9.99 -7.67 -15.43
CA SER A 99 11.04 -8.60 -15.85
C SER A 99 11.48 -9.53 -14.71
N GLN A 100 11.61 -9.02 -13.49
CA GLN A 100 11.94 -9.83 -12.31
C GLN A 100 10.79 -10.79 -11.95
N GLY A 101 9.54 -10.32 -11.96
CA GLY A 101 8.37 -11.15 -11.68
C GLY A 101 8.17 -12.23 -12.74
N GLN A 102 8.34 -11.89 -14.02
CA GLN A 102 8.23 -12.86 -15.12
C GLN A 102 9.32 -13.94 -15.02
N GLN A 103 10.56 -13.58 -14.69
CA GLN A 103 11.63 -14.56 -14.48
C GLN A 103 11.31 -15.52 -13.34
N LEU A 104 10.75 -15.05 -12.22
CA LEU A 104 10.33 -15.90 -11.12
C LEU A 104 9.23 -16.88 -11.55
N ILE A 105 8.23 -16.42 -12.29
CA ILE A 105 7.16 -17.29 -12.81
C ILE A 105 7.74 -18.31 -13.79
N LEU A 106 8.63 -17.91 -14.70
CA LEU A 106 9.24 -18.80 -15.70
C LEU A 106 10.21 -19.82 -15.10
N GLN A 107 10.93 -19.48 -14.03
CA GLN A 107 11.87 -20.37 -13.36
C GLN A 107 11.20 -21.22 -12.26
N SER A 108 10.00 -20.84 -11.80
CA SER A 108 9.27 -21.60 -10.77
C SER A 108 9.02 -23.08 -11.12
N PRO A 109 8.70 -23.49 -12.37
CA PRO A 109 8.53 -24.90 -12.69
C PRO A 109 9.84 -25.66 -12.59
N GLU A 110 10.96 -25.03 -12.96
CA GLU A 110 12.30 -25.61 -12.85
C GLU A 110 12.72 -25.78 -11.39
N LEU A 111 12.43 -24.78 -10.54
CA LEU A 111 12.60 -24.89 -9.09
C LEU A 111 11.79 -26.06 -8.52
N VAL A 112 10.50 -26.21 -8.87
CA VAL A 112 9.69 -27.34 -8.42
C VAL A 112 10.24 -28.67 -8.94
N ASN A 113 10.68 -28.72 -10.20
CA ASN A 113 11.30 -29.92 -10.77
C ASN A 113 12.60 -30.30 -10.05
N SER A 114 13.39 -29.32 -9.61
CA SER A 114 14.62 -29.55 -8.84
C SER A 114 14.35 -30.11 -7.43
N LEU A 115 13.15 -29.86 -6.89
CA LEU A 115 12.73 -30.37 -5.58
C LEU A 115 12.12 -31.78 -5.64
N LEU A 116 11.65 -32.25 -6.81
CA LEU A 116 11.13 -33.61 -7.00
C LEU A 116 12.03 -34.72 -6.41
N PRO A 117 13.35 -34.78 -6.68
CA PRO A 117 14.21 -35.81 -6.10
C PRO A 117 14.35 -35.72 -4.58
N LEU A 118 14.16 -34.53 -3.98
CA LEU A 118 14.12 -34.35 -2.53
C LEU A 118 12.80 -34.87 -1.96
N PHE A 119 11.68 -34.59 -2.63
CA PHE A 119 10.37 -35.12 -2.29
C PHE A 119 10.33 -36.66 -2.40
N ASP A 120 10.98 -37.26 -3.40
CA ASP A 120 11.10 -38.72 -3.53
C ASP A 120 11.94 -39.36 -2.40
N ARG A 121 12.96 -38.65 -1.91
CA ARG A 121 13.75 -39.09 -0.75
C ARG A 121 12.93 -38.96 0.52
N LEU A 122 12.19 -37.85 0.67
CA LEU A 122 11.29 -37.60 1.78
C LEU A 122 10.20 -38.69 1.85
N ASN A 123 9.57 -39.01 0.71
CA ASN A 123 8.53 -40.04 0.64
C ASN A 123 9.02 -41.42 1.08
N ARG A 124 10.27 -41.77 0.73
CA ARG A 124 10.91 -43.02 1.18
C ARG A 124 11.12 -43.05 2.69
N VAL A 125 11.64 -41.96 3.27
CA VAL A 125 11.85 -41.86 4.73
C VAL A 125 10.53 -41.86 5.49
N LEU A 126 9.49 -41.21 4.96
CA LEU A 126 8.15 -41.21 5.58
C LEU A 126 7.47 -42.57 5.48
N SER A 127 7.66 -43.28 4.36
CA SER A 127 7.19 -44.66 4.19
C SER A 127 7.88 -45.61 5.18
N ASP A 128 9.19 -45.44 5.42
CA ASP A 128 9.94 -46.18 6.45
C ASP A 128 9.45 -45.86 7.87
N LEU A 129 8.88 -44.67 8.09
CA LEU A 129 8.26 -44.24 9.34
C LEU A 129 6.75 -44.57 9.41
N ASN A 130 6.23 -45.35 8.46
CA ASN A 130 4.82 -45.76 8.39
C ASN A 130 3.81 -44.61 8.23
N LEU A 131 4.28 -43.41 7.84
CA LEU A 131 3.47 -42.23 7.59
C LEU A 131 3.05 -42.17 6.12
N GLN A 132 1.75 -42.39 5.85
CA GLN A 132 1.16 -42.30 4.52
C GLN A 132 0.83 -40.83 4.21
N ILE A 133 1.81 -40.08 3.72
CA ILE A 133 1.59 -38.72 3.20
C ILE A 133 1.71 -38.77 1.68
N ASN A 134 0.68 -38.35 0.96
CA ASN A 134 0.67 -38.30 -0.51
C ASN A 134 1.51 -37.12 -1.01
N VAL A 135 2.82 -37.33 -1.11
CA VAL A 135 3.75 -36.31 -1.61
C VAL A 135 3.45 -35.93 -3.07
N GLU A 136 2.87 -36.84 -3.86
CA GLU A 136 2.42 -36.58 -5.24
C GLU A 136 1.30 -35.54 -5.33
N GLU A 137 0.35 -35.57 -4.39
CA GLU A 137 -0.76 -34.61 -4.34
C GLU A 137 -0.26 -33.20 -4.02
N LEU A 138 0.71 -33.10 -3.10
CA LEU A 138 1.38 -31.85 -2.76
C LEU A 138 2.17 -31.27 -3.95
N VAL A 139 2.86 -32.11 -4.72
CA VAL A 139 3.57 -31.69 -5.93
C VAL A 139 2.59 -31.23 -7.02
N SER A 140 1.47 -31.93 -7.18
CA SER A 140 0.39 -31.56 -8.09
C SER A 140 -0.19 -30.19 -7.74
N GLU A 141 -0.43 -29.93 -6.46
CA GLU A 141 -0.96 -28.65 -5.96
C GLU A 141 0.07 -27.50 -6.08
N LEU A 142 1.35 -27.78 -5.84
CA LEU A 142 2.43 -26.81 -6.10
C LEU A 142 2.49 -26.42 -7.58
N ARG A 143 2.32 -27.39 -8.50
CA ARG A 143 2.28 -27.12 -9.94
C ARG A 143 1.07 -26.29 -10.34
N SER A 144 -0.10 -26.53 -9.75
CA SER A 144 -1.31 -25.74 -10.03
C SER A 144 -1.20 -24.31 -9.49
N GLN A 145 -0.54 -24.09 -8.35
CA GLN A 145 -0.28 -22.75 -7.79
C GLN A 145 0.67 -21.90 -8.65
N ILE A 146 1.58 -22.51 -9.43
CA ILE A 146 2.42 -21.76 -10.38
C ILE A 146 1.56 -21.06 -11.44
N PHE A 147 0.49 -21.69 -11.91
CA PHE A 147 -0.43 -21.07 -12.88
C PHE A 147 -1.17 -19.86 -12.30
N LEU A 148 -1.43 -19.82 -10.99
CA LEU A 148 -1.94 -18.63 -10.29
C LEU A 148 -0.92 -17.48 -10.27
N GLY A 149 0.38 -17.78 -10.43
CA GLY A 149 1.43 -16.77 -10.58
C GLY A 149 1.25 -15.90 -11.84
N ILE A 150 0.58 -16.41 -12.87
CA ILE A 150 0.27 -15.65 -14.09
C ILE A 150 -0.81 -14.59 -13.80
N ASP A 151 -1.84 -14.94 -13.03
CA ASP A 151 -2.87 -13.99 -12.57
C ASP A 151 -2.28 -12.94 -11.64
N PHE A 152 -1.30 -13.32 -10.81
CA PHE A 152 -0.54 -12.39 -9.97
C PHE A 152 0.23 -11.36 -10.83
N GLY A 153 0.86 -11.80 -11.93
CA GLY A 153 1.52 -10.91 -12.89
C GLY A 153 0.56 -9.89 -13.51
N LEU A 154 -0.65 -10.33 -13.89
CA LEU A 154 -1.70 -9.45 -14.41
C LEU A 154 -2.22 -8.46 -13.35
N SER A 155 -2.38 -8.91 -12.11
CA SER A 155 -2.79 -8.07 -10.99
C SER A 155 -1.75 -7.00 -10.66
N ILE A 156 -0.45 -7.32 -10.73
CA ILE A 156 0.63 -6.34 -10.60
C ILE A 156 0.53 -5.29 -11.70
N ILE A 157 0.36 -5.68 -12.96
CA ILE A 157 0.21 -4.74 -14.08
C ILE A 157 -0.97 -3.79 -13.83
N GLN A 158 -2.12 -4.35 -13.43
CA GLN A 158 -3.31 -3.56 -13.13
C GLN A 158 -3.09 -2.60 -11.96
N GLY A 159 -2.46 -3.05 -10.87
CA GLY A 159 -2.10 -2.22 -9.73
C GLY A 159 -1.11 -1.12 -10.08
N THR A 160 -0.11 -1.42 -10.91
CA THR A 160 0.85 -0.43 -11.43
C THR A 160 0.13 0.63 -12.26
N ILE A 161 -0.78 0.25 -13.15
CA ILE A 161 -1.58 1.22 -13.94
C ILE A 161 -2.43 2.11 -13.04
N SER A 162 -3.10 1.56 -12.02
CA SER A 162 -3.89 2.36 -11.09
C SER A 162 -3.02 3.37 -10.32
N ASN A 163 -1.90 2.91 -9.77
CA ASN A 163 -0.95 3.78 -9.06
C ASN A 163 -0.32 4.84 -9.98
N PHE A 164 -0.19 4.56 -11.28
CA PHE A 164 0.29 5.52 -12.26
C PHE A 164 -0.66 6.72 -12.40
N VAL A 165 -1.97 6.47 -12.39
CA VAL A 165 -2.99 7.53 -12.46
C VAL A 165 -2.91 8.43 -11.22
N ASP A 166 -2.77 7.85 -10.03
CA ASP A 166 -2.60 8.60 -8.78
C ASP A 166 -1.31 9.43 -8.79
N LEU A 167 -0.22 8.88 -9.31
CA LEU A 167 1.04 9.60 -9.47
C LEU A 167 0.93 10.76 -10.47
N ILE A 168 0.20 10.58 -11.58
CA ILE A 168 -0.10 11.68 -12.51
C ILE A 168 -0.89 12.78 -11.80
N LEU A 169 -1.90 12.43 -10.99
CA LEU A 169 -2.67 13.40 -10.22
C LEU A 169 -1.78 14.19 -9.25
N VAL A 170 -0.85 13.52 -8.54
CA VAL A 170 0.15 14.19 -7.70
C VAL A 170 0.93 15.22 -8.52
N VAL A 171 1.44 14.83 -9.67
CA VAL A 171 2.24 15.71 -10.53
C VAL A 171 1.44 16.91 -11.02
N VAL A 172 0.21 16.68 -11.47
CA VAL A 172 -0.69 17.75 -11.95
C VAL A 172 -1.06 18.71 -10.82
N VAL A 173 -1.34 18.19 -9.62
CA VAL A 173 -1.65 19.01 -8.43
C VAL A 173 -0.41 19.80 -7.98
N THR A 174 0.78 19.18 -7.95
CA THR A 174 2.06 19.88 -7.71
C THR A 174 2.24 21.03 -8.68
N PHE A 175 1.99 20.82 -9.98
CA PHE A 175 2.12 21.85 -11.00
C PHE A 175 1.20 23.03 -10.74
N PHE A 176 -0.08 22.73 -10.49
CA PHE A 176 -1.07 23.75 -10.17
C PHE A 176 -0.65 24.52 -8.91
N MET A 177 -0.20 23.82 -7.87
CA MET A 177 0.23 24.43 -6.61
C MET A 177 1.52 25.26 -6.76
N LEU A 178 2.43 24.88 -7.67
CA LEU A 178 3.61 25.66 -8.04
C LEU A 178 3.27 26.90 -8.89
N LEU A 179 2.30 26.79 -9.79
CA LEU A 179 1.84 27.91 -10.62
C LEU A 179 1.04 28.94 -9.81
N ASP A 180 0.14 28.47 -8.93
CA ASP A 180 -0.74 29.29 -8.09
C ASP A 180 -0.06 29.72 -6.78
N GLY A 181 1.14 29.21 -6.51
CA GLY A 181 2.00 29.61 -5.39
C GLY A 181 2.40 31.07 -5.52
N GLN A 182 1.50 31.97 -5.13
CA GLN A 182 1.77 33.39 -5.01
C GLN A 182 3.05 33.56 -4.16
N PRO A 183 4.02 34.36 -4.62
CA PRO A 183 5.14 34.70 -3.76
C PRO A 183 4.57 35.44 -2.55
N ILE A 184 4.59 34.77 -1.40
CA ILE A 184 4.35 35.41 -0.10
C ILE A 184 5.43 36.49 0.10
#